data_AF-A0A812PCH1-F1
#
_entry.id   AF-A0A812PCH1-F1
#
_cell.length_a   1.000
_cell.length_b   1.000
_cell.length_c   1.000
_cell.angle_alpha   90.00
_cell.angle_beta   90.00
_cell.angle_gamma   90.00
#
_symmetry.space_group_name_H-M   'P 1'
#
loop_
_entity.id
_entity.type
_entity.pdbx_description
1 polymer ?
#
loop_
_entity_poly.entity_id
_entity_poly.type
_entity_poly.pdbx_seq_one_letter_code
_entity_poly.pdbx_strand_id
1 'polypeptide(L)'
;MSELELMAQLGALLRPDEPVEELFRSFPGSGRFHSGLMPDLATYGALKAPEAGLFVEYDGHPCHQQRYGDKRDRAKNAALLSLAPDSWVVRISHGDRQPMGRNVLSVKVNFWQGESDQSLTRTLSEVIQQMLSGLRSELDPGVALRLLQHQASNRLCPKAKEFAEAALRDCRIRAKSPHDASQETPGPPRPARSYANL
;
A
#
# COMPACT_ATOMS: atom_id res chain seq x y z
N MET A 1 4.84 12.51 1.98
CA MET A 1 5.58 12.32 0.72
C MET A 1 6.17 10.92 0.62
N SER A 2 6.64 10.35 1.73
CA SER A 2 7.68 9.32 1.71
C SER A 2 7.20 7.89 1.41
N GLU A 3 6.06 7.47 1.96
CA GLU A 3 5.54 6.09 1.84
C GLU A 3 5.03 5.76 0.42
N LEU A 4 4.12 6.58 -0.10
CA LEU A 4 3.55 6.39 -1.44
C LEU A 4 4.64 6.35 -2.50
N GLU A 5 5.65 7.23 -2.37
CA GLU A 5 6.76 7.24 -3.30
C GLU A 5 7.59 5.96 -3.21
N LEU A 6 7.89 5.44 -2.00
CA LEU A 6 8.53 4.13 -1.87
C LEU A 6 7.69 3.03 -2.54
N MET A 7 6.38 2.99 -2.28
CA MET A 7 5.49 1.96 -2.83
C MET A 7 5.42 2.05 -4.35
N ALA A 8 5.35 3.25 -4.91
CA ALA A 8 5.34 3.49 -6.34
C ALA A 8 6.65 3.05 -7.00
N GLN A 9 7.80 3.37 -6.38
CA GLN A 9 9.11 2.94 -6.86
C GLN A 9 9.24 1.41 -6.84
N LEU A 10 8.81 0.78 -5.76
CA LEU A 10 8.80 -0.67 -5.65
C LEU A 10 7.86 -1.32 -6.68
N GLY A 11 6.66 -0.76 -6.86
CA GLY A 11 5.70 -1.21 -7.86
C GLY A 11 6.26 -1.19 -9.29
N ALA A 12 6.91 -0.10 -9.68
CA ALA A 12 7.54 0.04 -10.99
C ALA A 12 8.66 -0.99 -11.23
N LEU A 13 9.32 -1.49 -10.19
CA LEU A 13 10.34 -2.54 -10.30
C LEU A 13 9.73 -3.94 -10.40
N LEU A 14 8.67 -4.18 -9.62
CA LEU A 14 7.96 -5.46 -9.59
C LEU A 14 7.19 -5.70 -10.89
N ARG A 15 6.47 -4.69 -11.39
CA ARG A 15 5.57 -4.76 -12.55
C ARG A 15 5.77 -3.56 -13.48
N PRO A 16 6.88 -3.50 -14.24
CA PRO A 16 7.20 -2.34 -15.09
C PRO A 16 6.21 -2.12 -16.25
N ASP A 17 5.50 -3.17 -16.66
CA ASP A 17 4.55 -3.13 -17.78
C ASP A 17 3.12 -2.79 -17.33
N GLU A 18 2.87 -2.70 -16.01
CA GLU A 18 1.58 -2.34 -15.44
C GLU A 18 1.62 -0.87 -14.99
N PRO A 19 0.58 -0.07 -15.27
CA PRO A 19 0.50 1.29 -14.74
C PRO A 19 0.60 1.27 -13.21
N VAL A 20 1.37 2.20 -12.65
CA VAL A 20 1.68 2.21 -11.21
C VAL A 20 0.41 2.35 -10.37
N GLU A 21 -0.55 3.14 -10.83
CA GLU A 21 -1.86 3.36 -10.24
C GLU A 21 -2.68 2.06 -10.09
N GLU A 22 -2.58 1.13 -11.04
CA GLU A 22 -3.30 -0.15 -11.02
C GLU A 22 -2.80 -1.09 -9.92
N LEU A 23 -1.60 -0.82 -9.40
CA LEU A 23 -1.01 -1.58 -8.28
C LEU A 23 -1.58 -1.15 -6.92
N PHE A 24 -2.21 0.03 -6.83
CA PHE A 24 -2.85 0.57 -5.63
C PHE A 24 -4.36 0.23 -5.61
N ARG A 25 -4.65 -1.07 -5.59
CA ARG A 25 -6.01 -1.61 -5.71
C ARG A 25 -6.58 -2.15 -4.40
N SER A 26 -7.91 -2.16 -4.32
CA SER A 26 -8.67 -2.72 -3.20
C SER A 26 -9.30 -4.05 -3.58
N PHE A 27 -9.45 -4.95 -2.61
CA PHE A 27 -10.10 -6.24 -2.76
C PHE A 27 -11.38 -6.29 -1.93
N PRO A 28 -12.38 -7.10 -2.35
CA PRO A 28 -13.53 -7.39 -1.50
C PRO A 28 -13.04 -7.93 -0.15
N GLY A 29 -13.53 -7.32 0.93
CA GLY A 29 -13.20 -7.76 2.28
C GLY A 29 -14.42 -8.30 3.01
N SER A 30 -14.18 -8.98 4.12
CA SER A 30 -15.21 -9.58 4.96
C SER A 30 -14.91 -9.37 6.45
N GLY A 31 -15.93 -9.58 7.29
CA GLY A 31 -15.82 -9.37 8.73
C GLY A 31 -15.31 -7.97 9.06
N ARG A 32 -14.17 -7.88 9.74
CA ARG A 32 -13.56 -6.60 10.13
C ARG A 32 -12.99 -5.76 8.98
N PHE A 33 -12.90 -6.34 7.78
CA PHE A 33 -12.44 -5.66 6.56
C PHE A 33 -13.60 -5.49 5.56
N HIS A 34 -14.86 -5.49 6.02
CA HIS A 34 -16.03 -5.42 5.14
C HIS A 34 -16.05 -4.19 4.21
N SER A 35 -15.38 -3.09 4.59
CA SER A 35 -15.25 -1.89 3.78
C SER A 35 -14.24 -2.02 2.64
N GLY A 36 -13.52 -3.14 2.57
CA GLY A 36 -12.45 -3.40 1.61
C GLY A 36 -11.17 -3.86 2.30
N LEU A 37 -10.45 -4.73 1.61
CA LEU A 37 -9.10 -5.15 1.97
C LEU A 37 -8.11 -4.42 1.07
N MET A 38 -7.36 -3.48 1.63
CA MET A 38 -6.52 -2.55 0.89
C MET A 38 -5.06 -2.71 1.34
N PRO A 39 -4.23 -3.48 0.63
CA PRO A 39 -2.78 -3.41 0.81
C PRO A 39 -2.26 -2.08 0.24
N ASP A 40 -1.09 -1.65 0.69
CA ASP A 40 -0.48 -0.42 0.19
C ASP A 40 0.06 -0.61 -1.24
N LEU A 41 0.38 -1.86 -1.61
CA LEU A 41 0.68 -2.27 -2.98
C LEU A 41 0.23 -3.72 -3.21
N ALA A 42 -0.34 -4.02 -4.37
CA ALA A 42 -0.68 -5.38 -4.77
C ALA A 42 -0.18 -5.70 -6.18
N THR A 43 0.67 -6.71 -6.30
CA THR A 43 1.26 -7.13 -7.58
C THR A 43 0.97 -8.60 -7.84
N TYR A 44 0.40 -8.90 -9.01
CA TYR A 44 0.26 -10.27 -9.54
C TYR A 44 1.31 -10.49 -10.62
N GLY A 45 1.79 -11.72 -10.79
CA GLY A 45 2.91 -12.03 -11.68
C GLY A 45 4.27 -11.53 -11.18
N ALA A 46 4.38 -11.17 -9.90
CA ALA A 46 5.66 -10.86 -9.25
C ALA A 46 6.34 -12.12 -8.65
N LEU A 47 5.53 -13.15 -8.38
CA LEU A 47 5.94 -14.46 -7.86
C LEU A 47 5.98 -15.49 -9.00
N LYS A 48 6.61 -16.64 -8.74
CA LYS A 48 6.68 -17.77 -9.69
C LYS A 48 5.31 -18.30 -10.08
N ALA A 49 4.36 -18.31 -9.13
CA ALA A 49 2.94 -18.56 -9.40
C ALA A 49 2.31 -17.25 -9.90
N PRO A 50 1.93 -17.14 -11.19
CA PRO A 50 1.49 -15.86 -11.76
C PRO A 50 0.22 -15.30 -11.12
N GLU A 51 -0.68 -16.19 -10.68
CA GLU A 51 -1.92 -15.89 -9.97
C GLU A 51 -1.74 -15.56 -8.49
N ALA A 52 -0.56 -15.81 -7.92
CA ALA A 52 -0.27 -15.47 -6.52
C ALA A 52 -0.02 -13.97 -6.38
N GLY A 53 -0.60 -13.39 -5.33
CA GLY A 53 -0.42 -11.99 -5.00
C GLY A 53 0.83 -11.78 -4.16
N LEU A 54 1.67 -10.82 -4.56
CA LEU A 54 2.66 -10.20 -3.67
C LEU A 54 2.08 -8.87 -3.18
N PHE A 55 1.69 -8.86 -1.91
CA PHE A 55 1.12 -7.71 -1.23
C PHE A 55 2.19 -7.01 -0.39
N VAL A 56 2.24 -5.68 -0.41
CA VAL A 56 3.19 -4.90 0.38
C VAL A 56 2.43 -3.96 1.31
N GLU A 57 2.93 -3.84 2.53
CA GLU A 57 2.41 -3.00 3.59
C GLU A 57 3.53 -2.16 4.18
N TYR A 58 3.27 -0.89 4.42
CA TYR A 58 4.18 0.01 5.11
C TYR A 58 3.66 0.35 6.51
N ASP A 59 4.39 -0.14 7.51
CA ASP A 59 4.07 0.00 8.93
C ASP A 59 4.85 1.16 9.57
N GLY A 60 4.66 2.36 9.02
CA GLY A 60 5.35 3.57 9.50
C GLY A 60 4.86 4.07 10.86
N HIS A 61 3.63 3.74 11.27
CA HIS A 61 3.02 4.29 12.48
C HIS A 61 3.35 3.46 13.73
N PRO A 62 3.76 4.08 14.87
CA PRO A 62 4.06 3.36 16.12
C PRO A 62 2.94 2.47 16.67
N CYS A 63 1.69 2.68 16.24
CA CYS A 63 0.53 1.93 16.73
C CYS A 63 0.55 0.48 16.23
N HIS A 64 1.24 0.22 15.13
CA HIS A 64 1.43 -1.12 14.58
C HIS A 64 2.24 -2.02 15.52
N GLN A 65 3.14 -1.46 16.33
CA GLN A 65 3.95 -2.22 17.30
C GLN A 65 3.22 -2.51 18.61
N GLN A 66 2.03 -1.94 18.82
CA GLN A 66 1.20 -2.24 19.98
C GLN A 66 0.43 -3.54 19.78
N ARG A 67 0.04 -4.23 20.86
CA ARG A 67 -0.69 -5.52 20.79
C ARG A 67 -1.92 -5.48 19.89
N TYR A 68 -2.66 -4.37 19.90
CA TYR A 68 -3.83 -4.20 19.04
C TYR A 68 -3.45 -4.06 17.56
N GLY A 69 -2.40 -3.28 17.26
CA GLY A 69 -1.85 -3.14 15.92
C GLY A 69 -1.37 -4.47 15.36
N ASP A 70 -0.55 -5.21 16.11
CA ASP A 70 -0.03 -6.53 15.70
C ASP A 70 -1.18 -7.52 15.43
N LYS A 71 -2.20 -7.59 16.30
CA LYS A 71 -3.39 -8.43 16.07
C LYS A 71 -4.15 -8.02 14.81
N ARG A 72 -4.30 -6.72 14.57
CA ARG A 72 -4.96 -6.20 13.37
C ARG A 72 -4.19 -6.57 12.11
N ASP A 73 -2.87 -6.43 12.14
CA ASP A 73 -1.97 -6.68 11.00
C ASP A 73 -1.92 -8.18 10.68
N ARG A 74 -1.87 -9.06 11.70
CA ARG A 74 -2.00 -10.52 11.51
C ARG A 74 -3.31 -10.91 10.84
N ALA A 75 -4.42 -10.31 11.28
CA ALA A 75 -5.71 -10.56 10.65
C ALA A 75 -5.75 -10.05 9.20
N LYS A 76 -5.09 -8.93 8.89
CA LYS A 76 -4.98 -8.38 7.53
C LYS A 76 -4.16 -9.32 6.64
N ASN A 77 -3.01 -9.78 7.14
CA ASN A 77 -2.18 -10.77 6.45
C ASN A 77 -2.97 -12.03 6.12
N ALA A 78 -3.71 -12.58 7.09
CA ALA A 78 -4.53 -13.78 6.85
C ALA A 78 -5.60 -13.56 5.78
N ALA A 79 -6.26 -12.39 5.77
CA ALA A 79 -7.24 -12.06 4.75
C ALA A 79 -6.59 -11.90 3.36
N LEU A 80 -5.44 -11.24 3.26
CA LEU A 80 -4.70 -11.07 2.00
C LEU A 80 -4.25 -12.43 1.45
N LEU A 81 -3.67 -13.27 2.30
CA LEU A 81 -3.21 -14.61 1.93
C LEU A 81 -4.36 -15.57 1.57
N SER A 82 -5.60 -15.26 1.96
CA SER A 82 -6.78 -16.03 1.53
C SER A 82 -7.29 -15.65 0.14
N LEU A 83 -6.83 -14.55 -0.46
CA LEU A 83 -7.27 -14.12 -1.79
C LEU A 83 -6.79 -15.07 -2.88
N ALA A 84 -5.56 -15.58 -2.77
CA ALA A 84 -4.98 -16.53 -3.70
C ALA A 84 -3.94 -17.44 -3.02
N PRO A 85 -3.86 -18.73 -3.37
CA PRO A 85 -2.83 -19.63 -2.86
C PRO A 85 -1.44 -19.13 -3.22
N ASP A 86 -0.44 -19.53 -2.43
CA ASP A 86 0.99 -19.20 -2.62
C ASP A 86 1.33 -17.70 -2.61
N SER A 87 0.36 -16.85 -2.24
CA SER A 87 0.58 -15.41 -2.05
C SER A 87 1.56 -15.13 -0.92
N TRP A 88 2.15 -13.94 -0.96
CA TRP A 88 3.08 -13.44 0.05
C TRP A 88 2.72 -12.02 0.48
N VAL A 89 3.00 -11.72 1.75
CA VAL A 89 2.91 -10.35 2.30
C VAL A 89 4.29 -9.88 2.71
N VAL A 90 4.70 -8.71 2.23
CA VAL A 90 5.91 -8.00 2.67
C VAL A 90 5.47 -6.85 3.57
N ARG A 91 5.94 -6.84 4.82
CA ARG A 91 5.66 -5.75 5.77
C ARG A 91 6.92 -4.97 6.05
N ILE A 92 6.93 -3.70 5.65
CA ILE A 92 8.07 -2.78 5.77
C ILE A 92 7.87 -1.92 7.02
N SER A 93 8.82 -1.93 7.96
CA SER A 93 8.70 -1.20 9.22
C SER A 93 10.02 -0.58 9.67
N HIS A 94 9.95 0.43 10.54
CA HIS A 94 11.15 1.04 11.15
C HIS A 94 11.69 0.28 12.37
N GLY A 95 10.90 -0.64 12.92
CA GLY A 95 11.30 -1.48 14.05
C GLY A 95 11.22 -2.95 13.70
N ASP A 96 11.86 -3.78 14.53
CA ASP A 96 11.78 -5.23 14.41
C ASP A 96 10.33 -5.70 14.65
N ARG A 97 9.90 -6.67 13.85
CA ARG A 97 8.59 -7.31 13.96
C ARG A 97 8.75 -8.75 14.42
N GLN A 98 7.82 -9.22 15.24
CA GLN A 98 7.72 -10.64 15.55
C GLN A 98 7.25 -11.40 14.30
N PRO A 99 7.66 -12.67 14.10
CA PRO A 99 7.18 -13.48 12.98
C PRO A 99 5.65 -13.47 12.85
N MET A 100 5.15 -13.20 11.64
CA MET A 100 3.72 -12.97 11.37
C MET A 100 3.04 -14.07 10.53
N GLY A 101 3.71 -15.20 10.32
CA GLY A 101 3.22 -16.33 9.53
C GLY A 101 4.27 -16.82 8.54
N ARG A 102 3.97 -17.94 7.86
CA ARG A 102 4.91 -18.58 6.91
C ARG A 102 5.18 -17.72 5.68
N ASN A 103 4.14 -17.13 5.10
CA ASN A 103 4.21 -16.36 3.86
C ASN A 103 4.20 -14.84 4.14
N VAL A 104 4.87 -14.43 5.23
CA VAL A 104 5.01 -13.03 5.59
C VAL A 104 6.48 -12.72 5.78
N LEU A 105 7.02 -11.85 4.93
CA LEU A 105 8.37 -11.30 5.09
C LEU A 105 8.28 -9.97 5.85
N SER A 106 8.93 -9.90 7.01
CA SER A 106 9.15 -8.63 7.71
C SER A 106 10.44 -7.99 7.21
N VAL A 107 10.34 -6.76 6.74
CA VAL A 107 11.45 -5.96 6.21
C VAL A 107 11.66 -4.77 7.13
N LYS A 108 12.86 -4.65 7.71
CA LYS A 108 13.20 -3.51 8.55
C LYS A 108 13.98 -2.49 7.73
N VAL A 109 13.54 -1.24 7.77
CA VAL A 109 14.19 -0.13 7.08
C VAL A 109 14.49 0.99 8.06
N ASN A 110 15.58 1.71 7.81
CA ASN A 110 15.87 2.90 8.60
C ASN A 110 14.80 3.98 8.38
N PHE A 111 14.66 4.89 9.35
CA PHE A 111 13.90 6.11 9.14
C PHE A 111 14.50 6.88 7.96
N TRP A 112 13.63 7.42 7.10
CA TRP A 112 14.07 8.11 5.91
C TRP A 112 13.35 9.45 5.74
N GLN A 113 14.01 10.36 5.03
CA GLN A 113 13.50 11.69 4.76
C GLN A 113 12.79 11.70 3.40
N GLY A 114 11.49 11.97 3.41
CA GLY A 114 10.63 11.83 2.23
C GLY A 114 10.90 12.78 1.07
N GLU A 115 11.79 13.76 1.21
CA GLU A 115 12.14 14.74 0.17
C GLU A 115 13.53 14.49 -0.42
N SER A 116 14.25 13.47 0.07
CA SER A 116 15.61 13.16 -0.35
C SER A 116 15.63 11.90 -1.21
N ASP A 117 15.90 12.06 -2.51
CA ASP A 117 16.08 10.94 -3.45
C ASP A 117 17.15 9.96 -2.94
N GLN A 118 18.22 10.46 -2.32
CA GLN A 118 19.27 9.62 -1.73
C GLN A 118 18.74 8.79 -0.55
N SER A 119 17.91 9.39 0.30
CA SER A 119 17.29 8.69 1.43
C SER A 119 16.31 7.62 0.94
N LEU A 120 15.48 7.95 -0.05
CA LEU A 120 14.54 7.02 -0.68
C LEU A 120 15.28 5.86 -1.36
N THR A 121 16.32 6.16 -2.13
CA THR A 121 17.14 5.16 -2.83
C THR A 121 17.77 4.17 -1.85
N ARG A 122 18.31 4.67 -0.72
CA ARG A 122 18.86 3.81 0.34
C ARG A 122 17.79 2.88 0.90
N THR A 123 16.63 3.42 1.28
CA THR A 123 15.53 2.63 1.79
C THR A 123 15.06 1.59 0.78
N LEU A 124 14.86 1.97 -0.47
CA LEU A 124 14.44 1.05 -1.52
C LEU A 124 15.44 -0.09 -1.68
N SER A 125 16.73 0.20 -1.64
CA SER A 125 17.79 -0.82 -1.65
C SER A 125 17.78 -1.72 -0.42
N GLU A 126 17.48 -1.21 0.78
CA GLU A 126 17.28 -2.01 2.00
C GLU A 126 16.09 -2.97 1.86
N VAL A 127 14.98 -2.51 1.29
CA VAL A 127 13.79 -3.32 1.02
C VAL A 127 14.13 -4.42 0.02
N ILE A 128 14.73 -4.06 -1.11
CA ILE A 128 15.08 -4.99 -2.18
C ILE A 128 16.05 -6.06 -1.69
N GLN A 129 17.07 -5.67 -0.92
CA GLN A 129 18.04 -6.61 -0.36
C GLN A 129 17.34 -7.67 0.51
N GLN A 130 16.41 -7.25 1.36
CA GLN A 130 15.68 -8.17 2.24
C GLN A 130 14.68 -9.03 1.47
N MET A 131 14.02 -8.48 0.44
CA MET A 131 13.16 -9.28 -0.46
C MET A 131 13.98 -10.33 -1.22
N LEU A 132 15.14 -9.96 -1.77
CA LEU A 132 16.03 -10.90 -2.45
C LEU A 132 16.63 -11.94 -1.50
N SER A 133 16.76 -11.64 -0.21
CA SER A 133 17.22 -12.61 0.79
C SER A 133 16.09 -13.57 1.20
N GLY A 134 14.90 -13.02 1.48
CA GLY A 134 13.78 -13.76 2.05
C GLY A 134 12.85 -14.43 1.05
N LEU A 135 12.77 -13.92 -0.19
CA LEU A 135 11.81 -14.37 -1.22
C LEU A 135 12.48 -14.87 -2.50
N ARG A 136 13.81 -15.04 -2.53
CA ARG A 136 14.52 -15.40 -3.77
C ARG A 136 13.95 -16.62 -4.49
N SER A 137 13.54 -17.63 -3.72
CA SER A 137 12.98 -18.88 -4.25
C SER A 137 11.55 -18.72 -4.73
N GLU A 138 10.86 -17.65 -4.36
CA GLU A 138 9.44 -17.43 -4.62
C GLU A 138 9.20 -16.38 -5.72
N LEU A 139 10.13 -15.44 -5.89
CA LEU A 139 10.06 -14.41 -6.93
C LEU A 139 10.15 -15.02 -8.32
N ASP A 140 9.40 -14.43 -9.26
CA ASP A 140 9.63 -14.66 -10.68
C ASP A 140 11.09 -14.34 -11.04
N PRO A 141 11.80 -15.18 -11.83
CA PRO A 141 13.20 -14.94 -12.15
C PRO A 141 13.46 -13.60 -12.84
N GLY A 142 12.53 -13.12 -13.67
CA GLY A 142 12.63 -11.82 -14.32
C GLY A 142 12.51 -10.67 -13.32
N VAL A 143 11.62 -10.80 -12.34
CA VAL A 143 11.51 -9.85 -11.22
C VAL A 143 12.79 -9.85 -10.38
N ALA A 144 13.28 -11.02 -9.98
CA ALA A 144 14.51 -11.12 -9.19
C ALA A 144 15.72 -10.49 -9.91
N LEU A 145 15.83 -10.69 -11.22
CA LEU A 145 16.87 -10.06 -12.05
C LEU A 145 16.73 -8.54 -12.09
N ARG A 146 15.52 -8.00 -12.27
CA ARG A 146 15.28 -6.55 -12.24
C ARG A 146 15.65 -5.93 -10.89
N LEU A 147 15.28 -6.59 -9.80
CA LEU A 147 15.63 -6.15 -8.44
C LEU A 147 17.15 -6.11 -8.25
N LEU A 148 17.88 -7.13 -8.71
CA LEU A 148 19.36 -7.14 -8.67
C LEU A 148 19.98 -6.02 -9.52
N GLN A 149 19.46 -5.78 -10.72
CA GLN A 149 19.91 -4.69 -11.60
C GLN A 149 19.66 -3.31 -10.96
N HIS A 150 18.55 -3.16 -10.25
CA HIS A 150 18.28 -1.94 -9.50
C HIS A 150 19.31 -1.72 -8.40
N GLN A 151 19.69 -2.75 -7.62
CA GLN A 151 20.74 -2.60 -6.59
C GLN A 151 22.07 -2.10 -7.15
N ALA A 152 22.41 -2.50 -8.39
CA ALA A 152 23.63 -2.03 -9.05
C ALA A 152 23.53 -0.58 -9.56
N SER A 153 22.35 -0.15 -10.03
CA SER A 153 22.17 1.16 -10.64
C SER A 153 21.69 2.25 -9.68
N ASN A 154 20.97 1.87 -8.61
CA ASN A 154 20.33 2.75 -7.64
C ASN A 154 19.50 3.88 -8.29
N ARG A 155 18.86 3.58 -9.43
CA ARG A 155 18.08 4.55 -10.21
C ARG A 155 16.60 4.48 -9.87
N LEU A 156 16.05 5.60 -9.39
CA LEU A 156 14.62 5.78 -9.23
C LEU A 156 13.92 5.88 -10.58
N CYS A 157 12.69 5.37 -10.65
CA CYS A 157 11.81 5.49 -11.80
C CYS A 157 11.14 6.87 -11.81
N PRO A 158 11.34 7.70 -12.85
CA PRO A 158 10.71 9.02 -12.95
C PRO A 158 9.18 8.96 -12.93
N LYS A 159 8.58 8.00 -13.63
CA LYS A 159 7.11 7.84 -13.67
C LYS A 159 6.50 7.55 -12.30
N ALA A 160 7.17 6.73 -11.48
CA ALA A 160 6.74 6.45 -10.12
C ALA A 160 6.79 7.69 -9.23
N LYS A 161 7.82 8.53 -9.42
CA LYS A 161 7.95 9.82 -8.72
C LYS A 161 6.85 10.80 -9.14
N GLU A 162 6.64 10.96 -10.44
CA GLU A 162 5.57 11.80 -10.99
C GLU A 162 4.19 11.38 -10.48
N PHE A 163 3.90 10.08 -10.45
CA PHE A 163 2.67 9.54 -9.88
C PHE A 163 2.51 9.92 -8.40
N ALA A 164 3.54 9.69 -7.57
CA ALA A 164 3.49 10.01 -6.15
C ALA A 164 3.30 11.52 -5.90
N GLU A 165 3.97 12.37 -6.68
CA GLU A 165 3.81 13.83 -6.61
C GLU A 165 2.39 14.27 -7.00
N ALA A 166 1.83 13.70 -8.07
CA ALA A 166 0.48 14.02 -8.55
C ALA A 166 -0.59 13.63 -7.51
N ALA A 167 -0.53 12.40 -7.00
CA ALA A 167 -1.48 11.91 -6.00
C ALA A 167 -1.49 12.78 -4.72
N LEU A 168 -0.33 13.29 -4.31
CA LEU A 168 -0.22 14.20 -3.17
C LEU A 168 -0.82 15.58 -3.43
N ARG A 169 -0.71 16.11 -4.66
CA ARG A 169 -1.36 17.37 -5.03
C ARG A 169 -2.87 17.22 -4.96
N ASP A 170 -3.41 16.12 -5.47
CA ASP A 170 -4.85 15.85 -5.44
C ASP A 170 -5.39 15.69 -4.01
N CYS A 171 -4.68 14.96 -3.15
CA CYS A 171 -5.02 14.87 -1.72
C CYS A 171 -4.97 16.24 -1.02
N ARG A 172 -3.98 17.09 -1.34
CA ARG A 172 -3.89 18.45 -0.78
C ARG A 172 -5.00 19.37 -1.28
N ILE A 173 -5.44 19.22 -2.53
CA ILE A 173 -6.59 19.95 -3.07
C ILE A 173 -7.86 19.54 -2.33
N ARG A 174 -8.09 18.23 -2.15
CA ARG A 174 -9.25 17.72 -1.39
C ARG A 174 -9.25 18.16 0.07
N ALA A 175 -8.08 18.22 0.73
CA ALA A 175 -7.96 18.71 2.11
C ALA A 175 -8.16 20.23 2.26
N LYS A 176 -8.00 21.01 1.18
CA LYS A 176 -8.17 22.48 1.16
C LYS A 176 -9.59 22.94 0.79
N SER A 177 -10.49 22.03 0.40
CA SER A 177 -11.92 22.33 0.20
C SER A 177 -12.81 21.80 1.34
N PRO A 178 -12.83 22.43 2.54
CA PRO A 178 -13.95 22.27 3.47
C PRO A 178 -15.08 23.28 3.25
N HIS A 179 -14.97 24.22 2.31
CA HIS A 179 -16.02 25.19 1.99
C HIS A 179 -16.56 24.95 0.58
N ASP A 180 -17.53 24.04 0.44
CA ASP A 180 -18.65 24.14 -0.53
C ASP A 180 -19.62 22.96 -0.40
N ALA A 181 -20.00 22.64 0.83
CA ALA A 181 -21.09 21.70 1.12
C ALA A 181 -22.11 22.34 2.08
N SER A 182 -22.56 23.55 1.75
CA SER A 182 -23.74 24.15 2.36
C SER A 182 -24.30 25.25 1.47
N GLN A 183 -24.91 24.83 0.36
CA GLN A 183 -26.05 25.53 -0.23
C GLN A 183 -27.12 24.50 -0.62
N GLU A 184 -27.70 23.86 0.40
CA GLU A 184 -29.09 23.42 0.27
C GLU A 184 -29.95 24.69 0.23
N THR A 185 -30.55 24.95 -0.92
CA THR A 185 -31.61 25.95 -1.04
C THR A 185 -32.79 25.50 -0.18
N PRO A 186 -33.36 26.38 0.68
CA PRO A 186 -34.53 26.01 1.45
C PRO A 186 -35.71 25.85 0.49
N GLY A 187 -36.16 24.61 0.34
CA GLY A 187 -37.41 24.29 -0.34
C GLY A 187 -38.60 25.03 0.32
N PRO A 188 -39.64 25.35 -0.46
CA PRO A 188 -40.74 26.19 0.03
C PRO A 188 -41.47 25.55 1.22
N PRO A 189 -42.01 26.35 2.14
CA PRO A 189 -42.67 25.87 3.34
C PRO A 189 -43.90 25.02 2.98
N ARG A 190 -44.00 23.84 3.59
CA ARG A 190 -45.21 23.00 3.49
C ARG A 190 -46.37 23.70 4.19
N PRO A 191 -47.57 23.73 3.60
CA PRO A 191 -48.74 24.31 4.25
C PRO A 191 -49.16 23.49 5.48
N ALA A 192 -49.55 24.20 6.53
CA ALA A 192 -50.08 23.64 7.77
C ALA A 192 -51.33 22.81 7.49
N ARG A 193 -51.32 21.53 7.89
CA ARG A 193 -52.55 20.73 7.96
C ARG A 193 -53.22 20.98 9.31
N SER A 194 -54.31 21.73 9.21
CA SER A 194 -55.40 21.84 10.19
C SER A 194 -56.01 20.47 10.52
N TYR A 195 -56.40 20.29 11.78
CA TYR A 195 -57.10 19.13 12.35
C TYR A 195 -58.54 18.99 11.82
N ALA A 196 -59.02 17.75 11.65
CA ALA A 196 -60.43 17.39 11.86
C ALA A 196 -60.64 15.86 11.97
N ASN A 197 -61.16 15.43 13.12
CA ASN A 197 -62.19 14.39 13.36
C ASN A 197 -62.08 13.00 12.69
N LEU A 198 -61.77 11.97 13.46
CA LEU A 198 -62.70 10.96 14.04
C LEU A 198 -61.89 9.87 14.77
#